data_AF-A0A934UVV2-F1
#
_entry.id   AF-A0A934UVV2-F1
#
_cell.length_a   1.000
_cell.length_b   1.000
_cell.length_c   1.000
_cell.angle_alpha   90.00
_cell.angle_beta   90.00
_cell.angle_gamma   90.00
#
_symmetry.space_group_name_H-M   'P 1'
#
loop_
_entity.id
_entity.type
_entity.pdbx_description
1 polymer ?
#
loop_
_entity_poly.entity_id
_entity_poly.type
_entity_poly.pdbx_seq_one_letter_code
_entity_poly.pdbx_strand_id
1 'polypeptide(L)'
;MSSHTHVQNTPGAPLGGLSAVAPSRPRALVVAATALTAAAALCLPAAPALAHDELVDTGFVIDPADGSLEAVQLTFNNEVLTVGTEIVVSGPDGADAADGDPEHRGRDVLQPLTADLSEGGYDVVWRVVSSDGHPIEGAFSFEFEEGQTEPPAIQPFDEEASAPSEEAEEPESEAPAEHEHGEGDEHDADEVASPGGVWPAVLIGAGGLAAVLAVLAVLGRRRRRAAAQPGSATSEEGGER
;
A
#
# COMPACT_ATOMS: atom_id res chain seq x y z
N MET A 1 -75.92 70.02 -46.15
CA MET A 1 -74.98 70.99 -45.55
C MET A 1 -74.01 70.20 -44.70
N SER A 2 -72.71 70.43 -44.95
CA SER A 2 -71.50 70.12 -44.19
C SER A 2 -71.62 69.25 -42.93
N SER A 3 -70.77 68.22 -42.81
CA SER A 3 -69.47 68.41 -42.14
C SER A 3 -68.63 67.12 -42.12
N HIS A 4 -67.38 67.29 -42.51
CA HIS A 4 -66.23 66.42 -42.26
C HIS A 4 -66.09 66.12 -40.76
N THR A 5 -65.72 64.89 -40.38
CA THR A 5 -64.88 64.66 -39.19
C THR A 5 -64.02 63.41 -39.41
N HIS A 6 -62.71 63.66 -39.40
CA HIS A 6 -61.61 62.73 -39.44
C HIS A 6 -61.29 62.32 -37.99
N VAL A 7 -61.21 61.01 -37.70
CA VAL A 7 -60.65 60.49 -36.44
C VAL A 7 -59.71 59.34 -36.76
N GLN A 8 -58.58 59.37 -36.07
CA GLN A 8 -57.31 58.80 -36.44
C GLN A 8 -57.17 57.33 -36.03
N ASN A 9 -56.43 56.61 -36.87
CA ASN A 9 -55.94 55.27 -36.67
C ASN A 9 -54.92 55.23 -35.51
N THR A 10 -55.21 54.49 -34.45
CA THR A 10 -54.26 54.19 -33.38
C THR A 10 -53.80 52.74 -33.56
N PRO A 11 -52.54 52.45 -33.92
CA PRO A 11 -52.06 51.08 -33.86
C PRO A 11 -51.78 50.71 -32.39
N GLY A 12 -52.52 49.72 -31.90
CA GLY A 12 -52.28 49.09 -30.61
C GLY A 12 -50.90 48.43 -30.57
N ALA A 13 -50.16 48.71 -29.50
CA ALA A 13 -48.91 48.02 -29.20
C ALA A 13 -49.19 46.55 -28.86
N PRO A 14 -48.56 45.56 -29.52
CA PRO A 14 -48.61 44.18 -29.05
C PRO A 14 -47.70 44.00 -27.84
N LEU A 15 -48.31 43.41 -26.82
CA LEU A 15 -47.78 42.99 -25.54
C LEU A 15 -46.69 41.92 -25.68
N GLY A 16 -45.71 41.96 -24.78
CA GLY A 16 -45.10 40.74 -24.23
C GLY A 16 -44.05 40.04 -25.08
N GLY A 17 -42.86 40.63 -25.21
CA GLY A 17 -41.66 39.87 -25.54
C GLY A 17 -41.30 38.94 -24.38
N LEU A 18 -41.70 37.66 -24.48
CA LEU A 18 -41.24 36.62 -23.58
C LEU A 18 -39.73 36.43 -23.84
N SER A 19 -38.88 36.98 -22.96
CA SER A 19 -37.46 36.60 -22.96
C SER A 19 -37.39 35.10 -22.67
N ALA A 20 -37.13 34.30 -23.70
CA ALA A 20 -36.78 32.90 -23.55
C ALA A 20 -35.41 32.84 -22.88
N VAL A 21 -35.38 32.69 -21.54
CA VAL A 21 -34.17 32.31 -20.81
C VAL A 21 -33.75 30.94 -21.32
N ALA A 22 -32.69 30.90 -22.12
CA ALA A 22 -32.11 29.66 -22.61
C ALA A 22 -31.77 28.74 -21.42
N PRO A 23 -32.08 27.43 -21.47
CA PRO A 23 -31.79 26.53 -20.37
C PRO A 23 -30.29 26.48 -20.15
N SER A 24 -29.89 26.86 -18.93
CA SER A 24 -28.51 26.91 -18.50
C SER A 24 -27.87 25.52 -18.66
N ARG A 25 -26.90 25.43 -19.57
CA ARG A 25 -26.05 24.25 -19.81
C ARG A 25 -24.92 24.00 -18.77
N PRO A 26 -24.66 24.80 -17.70
CA PRO A 26 -23.43 24.62 -16.92
C PRO A 26 -23.51 23.39 -16.01
N ARG A 27 -24.69 23.00 -15.52
CA ARG A 27 -24.82 21.85 -14.59
C ARG A 27 -24.43 20.52 -15.23
N ALA A 28 -24.76 20.31 -16.50
CA ALA A 28 -24.42 19.06 -17.19
C ALA A 28 -22.91 18.94 -17.47
N LEU A 29 -22.24 20.07 -17.76
CA LEU A 29 -20.79 20.11 -17.96
C LEU A 29 -20.04 19.91 -16.64
N VAL A 30 -20.53 20.50 -15.54
CA VAL A 30 -19.96 20.30 -14.21
C VAL A 30 -20.04 18.83 -13.81
N VAL A 31 -21.20 18.16 -13.94
CA VAL A 31 -21.31 16.73 -13.60
C VAL A 31 -20.40 15.86 -14.46
N ALA A 32 -20.30 16.14 -15.77
CA ALA A 32 -19.44 15.38 -16.67
C ALA A 32 -17.95 15.57 -16.33
N ALA A 33 -17.53 16.80 -15.99
CA ALA A 33 -16.17 17.08 -15.56
C ALA A 33 -15.85 16.37 -14.24
N THR A 34 -16.74 16.45 -13.24
CA THR A 34 -16.55 15.75 -11.95
C THR A 34 -16.45 14.24 -12.12
N ALA A 35 -17.28 13.63 -12.97
CA ALA A 35 -17.23 12.20 -13.24
C ALA A 35 -15.92 11.79 -13.93
N LEU A 36 -15.44 12.59 -14.89
CA LEU A 36 -14.16 12.34 -15.57
C LEU A 36 -12.97 12.46 -14.60
N THR A 37 -12.97 13.48 -13.74
CA THR A 37 -11.93 13.65 -12.71
C THR A 37 -11.92 12.50 -11.71
N ALA A 38 -13.10 12.05 -11.24
CA ALA A 38 -13.19 10.90 -10.35
C ALA A 38 -12.69 9.61 -11.03
N ALA A 39 -13.09 9.37 -12.28
CA ALA A 39 -12.62 8.21 -13.04
C ALA A 39 -11.10 8.26 -13.28
N ALA A 40 -10.54 9.42 -13.58
CA ALA A 40 -9.09 9.60 -13.72
C ALA A 40 -8.35 9.35 -12.39
N ALA A 41 -8.93 9.76 -11.25
CA ALA A 41 -8.35 9.50 -9.93
C ALA A 41 -8.31 8.00 -9.59
N LEU A 42 -9.28 7.20 -10.03
CA LEU A 42 -9.29 5.74 -9.84
C LEU A 42 -8.23 5.02 -10.69
N CYS A 43 -7.73 5.66 -11.75
CA CYS A 43 -6.65 5.11 -12.58
C CYS A 43 -5.25 5.48 -12.06
N LEU A 44 -5.14 6.24 -10.97
CA LEU A 44 -3.86 6.50 -10.33
C LEU A 44 -3.37 5.20 -9.65
N PRO A 45 -2.07 4.85 -9.78
CA PRO A 45 -1.53 3.71 -9.06
C PRO A 45 -1.67 3.93 -7.55
N ALA A 46 -2.13 2.91 -6.84
CA ALA A 46 -2.06 2.90 -5.38
C ALA A 46 -0.58 2.85 -4.96
N ALA A 47 -0.20 3.63 -3.96
CA ALA A 47 1.12 3.48 -3.34
C ALA A 47 1.20 2.10 -2.66
N PRO A 48 2.36 1.42 -2.72
CA PRO A 48 2.55 0.18 -1.97
C PRO A 48 2.36 0.43 -0.46
N ALA A 49 1.72 -0.50 0.24
CA ALA A 49 1.64 -0.48 1.69
C ALA A 49 2.95 -1.04 2.25
N LEU A 50 3.77 -0.19 2.87
CA LEU A 50 5.04 -0.57 3.53
C LEU A 50 4.76 -1.01 4.97
N ALA A 51 4.12 -2.16 5.15
CA ALA A 51 3.84 -2.73 6.46
C ALA A 51 4.95 -3.66 6.97
N HIS A 52 5.71 -4.25 6.06
CA HIS A 52 6.78 -5.17 6.41
C HIS A 52 8.06 -4.42 6.76
N ASP A 53 8.63 -4.77 7.90
CA ASP A 53 9.90 -4.18 8.30
C ASP A 53 11.09 -4.90 7.67
N GLU A 54 12.13 -4.14 7.37
CA GLU A 54 13.39 -4.65 6.87
C GLU A 54 14.54 -3.97 7.60
N LEU A 55 15.63 -4.70 7.82
CA LEU A 55 16.88 -4.13 8.28
C LEU A 55 17.44 -3.27 7.15
N VAL A 56 17.58 -1.96 7.39
CA VAL A 56 18.04 -1.00 6.39
C VAL A 56 19.46 -0.51 6.64
N ASP A 57 19.94 -0.62 7.87
CA ASP A 57 21.29 -0.24 8.25
C ASP A 57 21.75 -0.98 9.51
N THR A 58 23.06 -1.14 9.62
CA THR A 58 23.76 -1.79 10.74
C THR A 58 24.92 -0.90 11.13
N GLY A 59 25.05 -0.62 12.42
CA GLY A 59 26.06 0.29 12.94
C GLY A 59 26.54 -0.10 14.33
N PHE A 60 27.30 0.81 14.93
CA PHE A 60 27.98 0.61 16.19
C PHE A 60 27.95 1.89 17.02
N VAL A 61 27.82 1.75 18.33
CA VAL A 61 27.98 2.85 19.29
C VAL A 61 29.40 2.79 19.83
N ILE A 62 30.17 3.84 19.60
CA ILE A 62 31.56 3.96 20.05
C ILE A 62 31.66 5.15 21.00
N ASP A 63 32.24 4.96 22.19
CA ASP A 63 32.52 6.08 23.09
C ASP A 63 33.61 6.96 22.46
N PRO A 64 33.35 8.25 22.20
CA PRO A 64 34.33 9.16 21.61
C PRO A 64 35.52 9.49 22.53
N ALA A 65 35.44 9.18 23.83
CA ALA A 65 36.47 9.48 24.81
C ALA A 65 37.62 8.47 24.81
N ASP A 66 37.31 7.18 24.66
CA ASP A 66 38.30 6.10 24.68
C ASP A 66 38.24 5.15 23.47
N GLY A 67 37.24 5.27 22.60
CA GLY A 67 37.08 4.42 21.42
C GLY A 67 36.50 3.04 21.74
N SER A 68 35.97 2.83 22.96
CA SER A 68 35.32 1.57 23.32
C SER A 68 34.06 1.34 22.51
N LEU A 69 33.83 0.09 22.11
CA LEU A 69 32.63 -0.33 21.41
C LEU A 69 31.56 -0.71 22.44
N GLU A 70 30.52 0.10 22.56
CA GLU A 70 29.49 -0.03 23.61
C GLU A 70 28.27 -0.82 23.16
N ALA A 71 27.92 -0.80 21.88
CA ALA A 71 26.74 -1.50 21.37
C ALA A 71 26.81 -1.78 19.87
N VAL A 72 26.12 -2.85 19.46
CA VAL A 72 25.69 -3.08 18.07
C VAL A 72 24.35 -2.40 17.84
N GLN A 73 24.16 -1.72 16.72
CA GLN A 73 22.91 -1.07 16.35
C GLN A 73 22.32 -1.69 15.07
N LEU A 74 21.05 -2.07 15.14
CA LEU A 74 20.23 -2.50 14.00
C LEU A 74 19.17 -1.42 13.73
N THR A 75 19.15 -0.89 12.51
CA THR A 75 18.19 0.16 12.10
C THR A 75 17.20 -0.42 11.10
N PHE A 76 15.91 -0.32 11.41
CA PHE A 76 14.83 -0.83 10.57
C PHE A 76 14.13 0.30 9.80
N ASN A 77 13.38 -0.01 8.76
CA ASN A 77 12.56 0.97 8.01
C ASN A 77 11.38 1.54 8.84
N ASN A 78 10.85 0.80 9.82
CA ASN A 78 9.91 1.29 10.85
C ASN A 78 10.31 0.81 12.27
N GLU A 79 9.51 1.19 13.27
CA GLU A 79 9.67 0.74 14.66
C GLU A 79 9.12 -0.68 14.82
N VAL A 80 10.02 -1.63 15.07
CA VAL A 80 9.70 -3.04 15.32
C VAL A 80 9.09 -3.24 16.71
N LEU A 81 8.36 -4.33 16.91
CA LEU A 81 7.79 -4.66 18.21
C LEU A 81 8.89 -5.06 19.19
N THR A 82 8.77 -4.60 20.45
CA THR A 82 9.73 -4.90 21.52
C THR A 82 9.71 -6.37 21.96
N VAL A 83 8.55 -7.02 21.88
CA VAL A 83 8.41 -8.42 22.31
C VAL A 83 8.94 -9.35 21.24
N GLY A 84 9.82 -10.27 21.62
CA GLY A 84 10.38 -11.29 20.72
C GLY A 84 11.63 -10.85 19.97
N THR A 85 12.23 -9.72 20.35
CA THR A 85 13.59 -9.32 19.97
C THR A 85 14.61 -10.17 20.71
N GLU A 86 15.58 -10.71 19.97
CA GLU A 86 16.73 -11.45 20.49
C GLU A 86 17.95 -11.08 19.64
N ILE A 87 19.07 -10.74 20.26
CA ILE A 87 20.33 -10.47 19.58
C ILE A 87 21.45 -11.17 20.35
N VAL A 88 22.10 -12.12 19.68
CA VAL A 88 23.26 -12.84 20.22
C VAL A 88 24.50 -12.28 19.54
N VAL A 89 25.51 -11.92 20.34
CA VAL A 89 26.80 -11.44 19.85
C VAL A 89 27.88 -12.38 20.38
N SER A 90 28.39 -13.25 19.52
CA SER A 90 29.43 -14.22 19.87
C SER A 90 30.81 -13.64 19.55
N GLY A 91 31.71 -13.65 20.53
CA GLY A 91 33.10 -13.20 20.36
C GLY A 91 34.02 -14.26 19.72
N PRO A 92 35.31 -13.92 19.56
CA PRO A 92 36.30 -14.78 18.88
C PRO A 92 36.53 -16.15 19.55
N ASP A 93 36.22 -16.25 20.83
CA ASP A 93 36.30 -17.48 21.64
C ASP A 93 34.95 -18.21 21.76
N GLY A 94 33.91 -17.69 21.11
CA GLY A 94 32.53 -18.18 21.17
C GLY A 94 31.78 -17.75 22.44
N ALA A 95 32.35 -16.87 23.28
CA ALA A 95 31.66 -16.32 24.44
C ALA A 95 30.61 -15.29 24.00
N ASP A 96 29.53 -15.18 24.77
CA ASP A 96 28.55 -14.11 24.59
C ASP A 96 29.15 -12.77 25.04
N ALA A 97 29.11 -11.79 24.14
CA ALA A 97 29.59 -10.43 24.33
C ALA A 97 28.47 -9.44 24.63
N ALA A 98 27.20 -9.88 24.65
CA ALA A 98 26.06 -9.05 24.99
C ALA A 98 26.05 -8.67 26.49
N ASP A 99 25.67 -7.43 26.79
CA ASP A 99 25.41 -6.95 28.14
C ASP A 99 23.91 -6.65 28.33
N GLY A 100 23.17 -7.66 28.79
CA GLY A 100 21.74 -7.55 29.07
C GLY A 100 20.84 -7.55 27.82
N ASP A 101 19.60 -7.09 28.02
CA ASP A 101 18.55 -7.15 26.99
C ASP A 101 18.72 -6.07 25.89
N PRO A 102 18.28 -6.32 24.65
CA PRO A 102 18.22 -5.32 23.60
C PRO A 102 17.40 -4.07 23.98
N GLU A 103 17.91 -2.89 23.66
CA GLU A 103 17.23 -1.61 23.87
C GLU A 103 16.58 -1.08 22.60
N HIS A 104 15.28 -0.81 22.64
CA HIS A 104 14.54 -0.21 21.53
C HIS A 104 14.53 1.32 21.62
N ARG A 105 14.93 1.99 20.54
CA ARG A 105 14.94 3.45 20.39
C ARG A 105 14.30 3.86 19.06
N GLY A 106 12.97 3.82 19.01
CA GLY A 106 12.22 4.10 17.78
C GLY A 106 12.50 3.04 16.71
N ARG A 107 13.19 3.42 15.64
CA ARG A 107 13.54 2.51 14.54
C ARG A 107 14.82 1.71 14.79
N ASP A 108 15.54 2.05 15.86
CA ASP A 108 16.82 1.45 16.20
C ASP A 108 16.63 0.42 17.31
N VAL A 109 17.30 -0.72 17.20
CA VAL A 109 17.45 -1.72 18.25
C VAL A 109 18.93 -1.84 18.56
N LEU A 110 19.31 -1.58 19.80
CA LEU A 110 20.69 -1.62 20.26
C LEU A 110 20.90 -2.87 21.10
N GLN A 111 21.96 -3.63 20.84
CA GLN A 111 22.45 -4.65 21.75
C GLN A 111 23.66 -4.08 22.48
N PRO A 112 23.55 -3.71 23.77
CA PRO A 112 24.72 -3.33 24.56
C PRO A 112 25.72 -4.47 24.63
N LEU A 113 27.00 -4.12 24.70
CA LEU A 113 28.12 -5.05 24.75
C LEU A 113 28.87 -4.91 26.07
N THR A 114 29.50 -6.00 26.51
CA THR A 114 30.37 -5.97 27.68
C THR A 114 31.58 -5.08 27.44
N ALA A 115 32.10 -4.43 28.48
CA ALA A 115 33.27 -3.54 28.36
C ALA A 115 34.59 -4.27 28.01
N ASP A 116 34.72 -5.55 28.36
CA ASP A 116 35.95 -6.33 28.23
C ASP A 116 35.97 -7.15 26.91
N LEU A 117 35.80 -6.48 25.77
CA LEU A 117 35.84 -7.13 24.45
C LEU A 117 37.27 -7.55 24.07
N SER A 118 37.42 -8.78 23.59
CA SER A 118 38.67 -9.26 23.00
C SER A 118 38.78 -8.84 21.54
N GLU A 119 39.99 -8.53 21.07
CA GLU A 119 40.23 -8.31 19.63
C GLU A 119 39.94 -9.57 18.82
N GLY A 120 39.33 -9.39 17.64
CA GLY A 120 39.04 -10.49 16.72
C GLY A 120 37.67 -10.39 16.06
N GLY A 121 37.26 -11.48 15.41
CA GLY A 121 35.97 -11.62 14.75
C GLY A 121 34.81 -11.86 15.71
N TYR A 122 33.71 -11.16 15.47
CA TYR A 122 32.45 -11.29 16.18
C TYR A 122 31.33 -11.66 15.22
N ASP A 123 30.42 -12.49 15.69
CA ASP A 123 29.25 -12.95 14.98
C ASP A 123 27.98 -12.42 15.65
N VAL A 124 27.14 -11.73 14.87
CA VAL A 124 25.86 -11.20 15.33
C VAL A 124 24.75 -11.99 14.66
N VAL A 125 23.92 -12.65 15.45
CA VAL A 125 22.69 -13.32 15.00
C VAL A 125 21.53 -12.65 15.69
N TRP A 126 20.53 -12.24 14.91
CA TRP A 126 19.42 -11.47 15.44
C TRP A 126 18.08 -11.94 14.91
N ARG A 127 17.06 -11.70 15.73
CA ARG A 127 15.65 -11.87 15.39
C ARG A 127 14.87 -10.72 16.00
N VAL A 128 13.96 -10.14 15.23
CA VAL A 128 12.98 -9.15 15.73
C VAL A 128 11.58 -9.48 15.22
N VAL A 129 10.56 -8.86 15.79
CA VAL A 129 9.18 -8.97 15.29
C VAL A 129 8.80 -7.66 14.63
N SER A 130 8.52 -7.69 13.33
CA SER A 130 8.05 -6.53 12.58
C SER A 130 6.76 -5.96 13.19
N SER A 131 6.52 -4.67 12.99
CA SER A 131 5.30 -3.94 13.28
C SER A 131 4.03 -4.59 12.69
N ASP A 132 4.16 -5.41 11.64
CA ASP A 132 3.06 -6.22 11.09
C ASP A 132 2.84 -7.57 11.80
N GLY A 133 3.69 -7.92 12.76
CA GLY A 133 3.62 -9.11 13.60
C GLY A 133 4.43 -10.32 13.11
N HIS A 134 5.11 -10.25 11.96
CA HIS A 134 5.95 -11.36 11.49
C HIS A 134 7.37 -11.27 12.06
N PRO A 135 7.97 -12.40 12.47
CA PRO A 135 9.38 -12.43 12.81
C PRO A 135 10.23 -12.24 11.54
N ILE A 136 11.31 -11.49 11.68
CA ILE A 136 12.38 -11.34 10.69
C ILE A 136 13.72 -11.61 11.40
N GLU A 137 14.67 -12.17 10.68
CA GLU A 137 15.95 -12.65 11.21
C GLU A 137 17.08 -12.36 10.24
N GLY A 138 18.30 -12.39 10.76
CA GLY A 138 19.51 -12.25 9.96
C GLY A 138 20.76 -12.43 10.79
N ALA A 139 21.89 -12.37 10.10
CA ALA A 139 23.21 -12.46 10.71
C ALA A 139 24.24 -11.66 9.93
N PHE A 140 25.28 -11.22 10.62
CA PHE A 140 26.48 -10.61 10.02
C PHE A 140 27.67 -10.78 10.97
N SER A 141 28.87 -10.61 10.44
CA SER A 141 30.10 -10.65 11.24
C SER A 141 30.83 -9.31 11.16
N PHE A 142 31.65 -9.00 12.16
CA PHE A 142 32.53 -7.82 12.15
C PHE A 142 33.86 -8.12 12.86
N GLU A 143 34.91 -7.37 12.53
CA GLU A 143 36.21 -7.49 13.21
C GLU A 143 36.38 -6.33 14.20
N PHE A 144 36.70 -6.62 15.46
CA PHE A 144 36.99 -5.63 16.48
C PHE A 144 38.50 -5.54 16.75
N GLU A 145 39.02 -4.31 16.72
CA GLU A 145 40.37 -3.96 17.13
C GLU A 145 40.30 -2.95 18.28
N GLU A 146 41.14 -3.10 19.31
CA GLU A 146 41.11 -2.21 20.48
C GLU A 146 41.63 -0.81 20.09
N GLY A 147 40.90 0.22 20.51
CA GLY A 147 41.29 1.61 20.25
C GLY A 147 41.06 2.08 18.80
N GLN A 148 40.27 1.34 18.01
CA GLN A 148 39.82 1.84 16.71
C GLN A 148 38.89 3.05 16.89
N THR A 149 39.11 4.08 16.06
CA THR A 149 38.28 5.30 16.08
C THR A 149 37.22 5.31 14.98
N GLU A 150 37.26 4.31 14.09
CA GLU A 150 36.31 4.14 13.00
C GLU A 150 35.42 2.92 13.31
N PRO A 151 34.14 2.91 12.89
CA PRO A 151 33.28 1.76 13.08
C PRO A 151 33.85 0.48 12.43
N PRO A 152 33.69 -0.69 13.09
CA PRO A 152 34.06 -1.97 12.51
C PRO A 152 33.49 -2.19 11.10
N ALA A 153 34.26 -2.84 10.25
CA ALA A 153 33.78 -3.26 8.93
C ALA A 153 32.87 -4.49 9.06
N ILE A 154 31.67 -4.40 8.49
CA ILE A 154 30.69 -5.49 8.48
C ILE A 154 30.94 -6.42 7.29
N GLN A 155 30.86 -7.71 7.55
CA GLN A 155 31.05 -8.78 6.60
C GLN A 155 29.79 -9.66 6.52
N PRO A 156 29.49 -10.26 5.36
CA PRO A 156 28.45 -11.28 5.26
C PRO A 156 28.75 -12.42 6.24
N PHE A 157 27.71 -12.96 6.86
CA PHE A 157 27.84 -14.11 7.75
C PHE A 157 28.18 -15.37 6.96
N ASP A 158 29.28 -16.04 7.28
CA ASP A 158 29.69 -17.30 6.67
C ASP A 158 29.22 -18.47 7.54
N GLU A 159 28.01 -18.96 7.27
CA GLU A 159 27.35 -20.05 8.02
C GLU A 159 28.14 -21.38 7.98
N GLU A 160 29.03 -21.57 6.98
CA GLU A 160 29.89 -22.76 6.85
C GLU A 160 30.94 -22.92 7.97
N ALA A 161 31.25 -21.86 8.72
CA ALA A 161 32.24 -21.90 9.80
C ALA A 161 31.64 -22.32 11.17
N SER A 162 30.32 -22.23 11.32
CA SER A 162 29.64 -22.35 12.62
C SER A 162 28.73 -23.58 12.76
N ALA A 163 28.66 -24.45 11.75
CA ALA A 163 27.94 -25.72 11.86
C ALA A 163 28.64 -26.65 12.89
N PRO A 164 27.99 -27.00 14.02
CA PRO A 164 28.48 -28.07 14.87
C PRO A 164 28.47 -29.37 14.05
N SER A 165 29.57 -30.12 14.08
CA SER A 165 29.57 -31.50 13.57
C SER A 165 28.53 -32.30 14.37
N GLU A 166 27.37 -32.52 13.77
CA GLU A 166 26.32 -33.39 14.27
C GLU A 166 26.82 -34.84 14.16
N GLU A 167 27.65 -35.25 15.12
CA GLU A 167 27.92 -36.65 15.41
C GLU A 167 26.65 -37.20 16.07
N ALA A 168 25.76 -37.70 15.20
CA ALA A 168 24.51 -38.34 15.56
C ALA A 168 24.77 -39.56 16.47
N GLU A 169 24.66 -39.38 17.78
CA GLU A 169 24.33 -40.46 18.70
C GLU A 169 22.82 -40.66 18.67
N GLU A 170 22.36 -41.66 17.90
CA GLU A 170 21.06 -42.28 18.09
C GLU A 170 20.97 -42.88 19.50
N PRO A 171 19.81 -42.74 20.19
CA PRO A 171 19.32 -43.84 20.99
C PRO A 171 18.02 -44.38 20.41
N GLU A 172 18.06 -45.68 20.16
CA GLU A 172 16.93 -46.56 19.93
C GLU A 172 15.87 -46.48 21.04
N SER A 173 14.61 -46.69 20.63
CA SER A 173 13.58 -47.44 21.36
C SER A 173 12.93 -46.80 22.59
N GLU A 174 11.67 -46.34 22.44
CA GLU A 174 10.51 -47.06 23.02
C GLU A 174 9.16 -46.51 22.46
N ALA A 175 8.35 -47.41 21.91
CA ALA A 175 6.88 -47.32 21.81
C ALA A 175 6.35 -48.62 22.49
N PRO A 176 5.09 -48.73 22.98
CA PRO A 176 3.89 -48.02 22.51
C PRO A 176 2.83 -47.66 23.60
N ALA A 177 1.86 -46.80 23.27
CA ALA A 177 0.46 -46.93 23.71
C ALA A 177 -0.48 -45.96 22.98
N GLU A 178 -1.10 -46.50 21.93
CA GLU A 178 -2.49 -46.34 21.48
C GLU A 178 -3.40 -45.39 22.28
N HIS A 179 -3.86 -44.32 21.62
CA HIS A 179 -5.18 -43.74 21.85
C HIS A 179 -5.86 -43.51 20.50
N GLU A 180 -6.76 -44.42 20.14
CA GLU A 180 -7.79 -44.20 19.12
C GLU A 180 -8.86 -43.24 19.66
N HIS A 181 -9.06 -42.13 18.96
CA HIS A 181 -10.38 -41.56 18.77
C HIS A 181 -10.48 -41.01 17.36
N GLY A 182 -11.21 -41.76 16.52
CA GLY A 182 -11.66 -41.33 15.21
C GLY A 182 -12.95 -40.52 15.32
N GLU A 183 -13.02 -39.51 14.45
CA GLU A 183 -14.16 -38.91 13.74
C GLU A 183 -13.66 -37.49 13.41
N GLY A 184 -13.28 -37.15 12.19
CA GLY A 184 -14.17 -37.13 11.03
C GLY A 184 -14.72 -35.71 10.86
N ASP A 185 -13.90 -34.79 10.36
CA ASP A 185 -14.40 -33.64 9.59
C ASP A 185 -13.42 -33.35 8.47
N GLU A 186 -13.86 -33.72 7.29
CA GLU A 186 -13.25 -33.51 6.00
C GLU A 186 -13.55 -32.06 5.63
N HIS A 187 -12.64 -31.12 5.94
CA HIS A 187 -12.72 -29.80 5.30
C HIS A 187 -11.96 -29.85 3.99
N ASP A 188 -12.77 -29.90 2.94
CA ASP A 188 -12.45 -29.72 1.54
C ASP A 188 -11.25 -28.81 1.30
N ALA A 189 -10.36 -29.32 0.45
CA ALA A 189 -9.31 -28.58 -0.19
C ALA A 189 -9.93 -27.49 -1.07
N ASP A 190 -9.74 -26.23 -0.69
CA ASP A 190 -9.51 -25.18 -1.68
C ASP A 190 -8.01 -24.90 -1.73
N GLU A 191 -7.31 -25.88 -2.30
CA GLU A 191 -6.05 -25.67 -3.01
C GLU A 191 -6.33 -24.69 -4.16
N VAL A 192 -6.31 -23.39 -3.86
CA VAL A 192 -6.02 -22.39 -4.89
C VAL A 192 -4.53 -22.43 -5.16
N ALA A 193 -4.16 -23.45 -5.93
CA ALA A 193 -2.96 -23.47 -6.72
C ALA A 193 -2.80 -22.10 -7.38
N SER A 194 -1.72 -21.41 -7.03
CA SER A 194 -1.29 -20.19 -7.68
C SER A 194 -1.15 -20.42 -9.18
N PRO A 195 -1.84 -19.65 -10.05
CA PRO A 195 -1.35 -19.42 -11.39
C PRO A 195 -0.96 -17.95 -11.47
N GLY A 196 0.32 -17.69 -11.75
CA GLY A 196 0.77 -16.38 -12.22
C GLY A 196 -0.19 -15.88 -13.30
N GLY A 197 -1.03 -14.91 -12.94
CA GLY A 197 -2.26 -14.66 -13.65
C GLY A 197 -2.82 -13.31 -13.27
N VAL A 198 -2.81 -12.41 -14.24
CA VAL A 198 -3.18 -10.98 -14.28
C VAL A 198 -4.63 -10.62 -13.84
N TRP A 199 -5.26 -11.41 -12.98
CA TRP A 199 -6.68 -11.27 -12.63
C TRP A 199 -7.05 -9.99 -11.85
N PRO A 200 -6.18 -9.37 -11.02
CA PRO A 200 -6.52 -8.07 -10.41
C PRO A 200 -6.64 -6.94 -11.45
N ALA A 201 -5.91 -7.03 -12.57
CA ALA A 201 -5.93 -6.01 -13.62
C ALA A 201 -7.23 -6.03 -14.45
N VAL A 202 -7.91 -7.17 -14.55
CA VAL A 202 -9.15 -7.31 -15.34
C VAL A 202 -10.35 -6.63 -14.65
N LEU A 203 -10.40 -6.62 -13.32
CA LEU A 203 -11.51 -6.00 -12.58
C LEU A 203 -11.46 -4.46 -12.62
N ILE A 204 -10.27 -3.87 -12.62
CA ILE A 204 -10.07 -2.41 -12.76
C ILE A 204 -10.43 -1.95 -14.18
N GLY A 205 -10.08 -2.74 -15.20
CA GLY A 205 -10.44 -2.46 -16.59
C GLY A 205 -11.96 -2.53 -16.87
N ALA A 206 -12.66 -3.50 -16.29
CA ALA A 206 -14.10 -3.67 -16.48
C ALA A 206 -14.92 -2.55 -15.81
N GLY A 207 -14.53 -2.12 -14.61
CA GLY A 207 -15.17 -1.01 -13.89
C GLY A 207 -15.02 0.32 -14.62
N GLY A 208 -13.81 0.62 -15.11
CA GLY A 208 -13.54 1.81 -15.91
C GLY A 208 -14.31 1.83 -17.23
N LEU A 209 -14.35 0.70 -17.94
CA LEU A 209 -15.10 0.57 -19.20
C LEU A 209 -16.61 0.72 -19.02
N ALA A 210 -17.18 0.12 -17.96
CA ALA A 210 -18.60 0.25 -17.65
C ALA A 210 -19.01 1.70 -17.35
N ALA A 211 -18.18 2.44 -16.61
CA ALA A 211 -18.40 3.86 -16.32
C ALA A 211 -18.38 4.72 -17.60
N VAL A 212 -17.41 4.49 -18.50
CA VAL A 212 -17.32 5.18 -19.79
C VAL A 212 -18.53 4.89 -20.68
N LEU A 213 -18.94 3.62 -20.77
CA LEU A 213 -20.11 3.21 -21.55
C LEU A 213 -21.41 3.81 -21.01
N ALA A 214 -21.59 3.89 -19.69
CA ALA A 214 -22.74 4.52 -19.06
C ALA A 214 -22.83 6.02 -19.40
N VAL A 215 -21.69 6.73 -19.37
CA VAL A 215 -21.61 8.16 -19.75
C VAL A 215 -21.96 8.35 -21.23
N LEU A 216 -21.41 7.53 -22.12
CA LEU A 216 -21.72 7.59 -23.55
C LEU A 216 -23.20 7.27 -23.84
N ALA A 217 -23.80 6.32 -23.13
CA ALA A 217 -25.21 5.98 -23.27
C ALA A 217 -26.15 7.13 -22.83
N VAL A 218 -25.81 7.82 -21.74
CA VAL A 218 -26.56 8.99 -21.26
C VAL A 218 -26.45 10.16 -22.24
N LEU A 219 -25.26 10.42 -22.78
CA LEU A 219 -25.03 11.46 -23.80
C LEU A 219 -25.77 11.15 -25.11
N GLY A 220 -25.76 9.88 -25.55
CA GLY A 220 -26.48 9.42 -26.73
C GLY A 220 -28.00 9.53 -26.60
N ARG A 221 -28.57 9.12 -25.45
CA ARG A 221 -30.01 9.26 -25.17
C ARG A 221 -30.46 10.73 -25.16
N ARG A 222 -29.62 11.65 -24.66
CA ARG A 222 -29.90 13.09 -24.66
C ARG A 222 -29.92 13.67 -26.07
N ARG A 223 -28.99 13.28 -26.93
CA ARG A 223 -28.97 13.70 -28.35
C ARG A 223 -30.19 13.21 -29.12
N ARG A 224 -30.61 11.95 -28.91
CA ARG A 224 -31.80 11.38 -29.56
C ARG A 224 -33.11 12.06 -29.13
N ARG A 225 -33.22 12.43 -27.85
CA ARG A 225 -34.39 13.19 -27.35
C ARG A 225 -34.46 14.62 -27.89
N ALA A 226 -33.31 15.23 -28.20
CA ALA A 226 -33.26 16.56 -28.84
C ALA A 226 -33.63 16.51 -30.33
N ALA A 227 -33.39 15.38 -31.02
CA ALA A 227 -33.72 15.19 -32.43
C ALA A 227 -35.18 14.76 -32.69
N ALA A 228 -35.91 14.34 -31.64
CA ALA A 228 -37.27 13.81 -31.75
C ALA A 228 -38.39 14.85 -31.56
N GLN A 229 -38.10 16.15 -31.72
CA GLN A 229 -39.15 17.18 -31.89
C GLN A 229 -39.27 17.56 -33.37
N PRO A 230 -40.05 16.83 -34.20
CA PRO A 230 -40.47 17.33 -35.50
C PRO A 230 -41.50 18.45 -35.28
N GLY A 231 -41.31 19.59 -35.94
CA GLY A 231 -42.23 20.71 -35.91
C GLY A 231 -43.63 20.29 -36.38
N SER A 232 -44.64 20.59 -35.57
CA SER A 232 -46.04 20.54 -36.01
C SER A 232 -46.31 21.74 -36.93
N ALA A 233 -45.96 21.60 -38.20
CA ALA A 233 -46.57 22.34 -39.28
C ALA A 233 -47.75 21.51 -39.80
N THR A 234 -48.97 21.97 -39.55
CA THR A 234 -50.15 21.56 -40.31
C THR A 234 -50.68 22.80 -41.01
N SER A 235 -50.30 22.95 -42.27
CA SER A 235 -51.08 23.68 -43.27
C SER A 235 -52.32 22.83 -43.58
N GLU A 236 -53.49 23.46 -43.70
CA GLU A 236 -54.45 23.09 -44.72
C GLU A 236 -55.34 24.29 -45.07
N GLU A 237 -55.67 24.35 -46.35
CA GLU A 237 -56.07 25.48 -47.17
C GLU A 237 -57.54 25.28 -47.61
N GLY A 238 -58.35 26.35 -47.54
CA GLY A 238 -59.44 26.67 -48.50
C GLY A 238 -60.78 25.93 -48.50
N GLY A 239 -61.89 26.68 -48.49
CA GLY A 239 -63.11 26.31 -49.26
C GLY A 239 -64.51 26.61 -48.69
N GLU A 240 -65.10 27.75 -49.09
CA GLU A 240 -66.55 28.02 -49.37
C GLU A 240 -67.57 28.02 -48.19
N ARG A 241 -68.46 29.02 -48.01
CA ARG A 241 -69.29 29.82 -48.93
C ARG A 241 -69.51 31.26 -48.45
#